data_AF-A0A833G2E8-F1
#
_entry.id   AF-A0A833G2E8-F1
#
_cell.length_a   1.000
_cell.length_b   1.000
_cell.length_c   1.000
_cell.angle_alpha   90.00
_cell.angle_beta   90.00
_cell.angle_gamma   90.00
#
_symmetry.space_group_name_H-M   'P 1'
#
loop_
_entity.id
_entity.type
_entity.pdbx_description
1 polymer ?
#
loop_
_entity_poly.entity_id
_entity_poly.type
_entity_poly.pdbx_seq_one_letter_code
_entity_poly.pdbx_strand_id
1 'polypeptide(L)'
;MRLLIATDAWRPQVNGVVRTLERMGEELPRFGVSVTMLTPAAFRTVPLPTYPDIRLALARPKAIRVAIEAARPDAVHIATEGPIGYAVRRWCLGEGRPFTTSYHTRFPEYIHARTRFPTSLTYALLRRFHNSGAGTMVST
;
A
#
# COMPACT_ATOMS: atom_id res chain seq x y z
N MET A 1 -17.06 5.11 -11.28
CA MET A 1 -16.66 4.43 -10.02
C MET A 1 -15.49 5.18 -9.40
N ARG A 2 -15.41 5.27 -8.07
CA ARG A 2 -14.30 5.89 -7.31
C ARG A 2 -13.44 4.80 -6.67
N LEU A 3 -12.17 4.76 -7.04
CA LEU A 3 -11.18 3.84 -6.52
C LEU A 3 -10.18 4.60 -5.64
N LEU A 4 -10.01 4.16 -4.40
CA LEU A 4 -8.89 4.59 -3.57
C LEU A 4 -7.75 3.58 -3.70
N ILE A 5 -6.57 4.07 -4.09
CA ILE A 5 -5.33 3.29 -4.13
C ILE A 5 -4.44 3.76 -2.98
N ALA A 6 -4.17 2.86 -2.04
CA ALA A 6 -3.28 3.11 -0.90
C ALA A 6 -1.89 2.54 -1.17
N THR A 7 -0.85 3.35 -1.00
CA THR A 7 0.54 2.94 -1.26
C THR A 7 1.52 3.66 -0.33
N ASP A 8 2.60 2.98 0.00
CA ASP A 8 3.79 3.49 0.67
C ASP A 8 4.93 3.73 -0.35
N ALA A 9 4.83 3.15 -1.55
CA ALA A 9 5.73 3.42 -2.66
C ALA A 9 5.19 4.61 -3.47
N TRP A 10 5.78 5.79 -3.26
CA TRP A 10 5.43 7.01 -4.00
C TRP A 10 6.64 7.91 -4.23
N ARG A 11 6.44 8.96 -5.04
CA ARG A 11 7.44 10.00 -5.28
C ARG A 11 7.99 10.54 -3.94
N PRO A 12 9.30 10.84 -3.86
CA PRO A 12 10.28 10.91 -4.94
C PRO A 12 10.94 9.58 -5.35
N GLN A 13 10.51 8.44 -4.81
CA GLN A 13 11.10 7.14 -5.17
C GLN A 13 10.89 6.84 -6.66
N VAL A 14 11.93 6.37 -7.35
CA VAL A 14 11.86 5.93 -8.75
C VAL A 14 12.05 4.42 -8.79
N ASN A 15 10.95 3.68 -8.89
CA ASN A 15 10.96 2.23 -9.01
C ASN A 15 9.76 1.74 -9.84
N GLY A 16 9.74 0.43 -10.14
CA GLY A 16 8.70 -0.18 -10.95
C GLY A 16 7.29 -0.03 -10.34
N VAL A 17 7.16 -0.11 -9.01
CA VAL A 17 5.86 0.04 -8.33
C VAL A 17 5.30 1.45 -8.53
N VAL A 18 6.11 2.49 -8.29
CA VAL A 18 5.68 3.88 -8.48
C VAL A 18 5.22 4.10 -9.92
N ARG A 19 6.00 3.64 -10.91
CA ARG A 19 5.64 3.78 -12.33
C ARG A 19 4.33 3.06 -12.68
N THR A 20 4.11 1.86 -12.16
CA THR A 20 2.85 1.12 -12.37
C THR A 20 1.67 1.88 -11.78
N LEU A 21 1.80 2.40 -10.56
CA LEU A 21 0.71 3.14 -9.91
C LEU A 21 0.41 4.47 -10.62
N GLU A 22 1.42 5.17 -11.10
CA GLU A 22 1.26 6.37 -11.92
C GLU A 22 0.49 6.05 -13.20
N ARG A 23 0.90 5.01 -13.91
CA ARG A 23 0.22 4.58 -15.13
C ARG A 23 -1.22 4.17 -14.85
N MET A 24 -1.48 3.47 -13.75
CA MET A 24 -2.86 3.17 -13.33
C MET A 24 -3.67 4.44 -13.09
N GLY A 25 -3.10 5.43 -12.40
CA GLY A 25 -3.75 6.71 -12.16
C GLY A 25 -4.08 7.49 -13.44
N GLU A 26 -3.23 7.38 -14.47
CA GLU A 26 -3.40 8.03 -15.77
C GLU A 26 -4.40 7.30 -16.69
N GLU A 27 -4.40 5.96 -16.67
CA GLU A 27 -5.18 5.15 -17.61
C GLU A 27 -6.60 4.83 -17.11
N LEU A 28 -6.78 4.57 -15.81
CA LEU A 28 -8.08 4.20 -15.23
C LEU A 28 -9.21 5.23 -15.47
N PRO A 29 -8.96 6.55 -15.51
CA PRO A 29 -9.97 7.52 -15.90
C PRO A 29 -10.57 7.27 -17.29
N ARG A 30 -9.79 6.71 -18.23
CA ARG A 30 -10.27 6.34 -19.58
C ARG A 30 -11.30 5.21 -19.54
N PHE A 31 -11.35 4.45 -18.45
CA PHE A 31 -12.34 3.39 -18.19
C PHE A 31 -13.48 3.88 -17.27
N GLY A 32 -13.63 5.19 -17.04
CA GLY A 32 -14.68 5.73 -16.17
C GLY A 32 -14.43 5.52 -14.67
N VAL A 33 -13.18 5.24 -14.29
CA VAL A 33 -12.74 5.06 -12.90
C VAL A 33 -11.98 6.30 -12.43
N SER A 34 -12.55 7.02 -11.48
CA SER A 34 -11.87 8.12 -10.79
C SER A 34 -10.96 7.53 -9.71
N VAL A 35 -9.67 7.87 -9.75
CA VAL A 35 -8.65 7.33 -8.84
C VAL A 35 -8.22 8.39 -7.85
N THR A 36 -8.22 8.04 -6.56
CA THR A 36 -7.57 8.82 -5.50
C THR A 36 -6.38 8.05 -4.97
N MET A 37 -5.21 8.69 -4.91
CA MET A 37 -3.99 8.10 -4.38
C MET A 37 -3.78 8.53 -2.93
N LEU A 38 -3.76 7.56 -2.01
CA LEU A 38 -3.38 7.77 -0.61
C LEU A 38 -1.92 7.35 -0.42
N THR A 39 -1.05 8.35 -0.28
CA THR A 39 0.41 8.19 -0.39
C THR A 39 1.13 8.77 0.82
N PRO A 40 2.44 8.49 1.01
CA PRO A 40 3.23 9.07 2.09
C PRO A 40 3.30 10.59 2.06
N ALA A 41 3.05 11.24 0.92
CA ALA A 41 3.07 12.70 0.81
C ALA A 41 2.03 13.39 1.71
N ALA A 42 0.97 12.68 2.09
CA ALA A 42 -0.05 13.16 3.01
C ALA A 42 0.36 13.06 4.50
N PHE A 43 1.54 12.49 4.81
CA PHE A 43 1.94 12.16 6.18
C PHE A 43 3.37 12.61 6.49
N ARG A 44 3.65 12.82 7.79
CA ARG A 44 5.03 12.91 8.27
C ARG A 44 5.71 11.57 8.02
N THR A 45 6.97 11.60 7.59
CA THR A 45 7.73 10.37 7.34
C THR A 45 9.01 10.34 8.15
N VAL A 46 9.40 9.15 8.59
CA VAL A 46 10.68 8.88 9.27
C VAL A 46 11.52 7.92 8.43
N PRO A 47 12.85 8.13 8.33
CA PRO A 47 13.73 7.16 7.70
C PRO A 47 13.75 5.86 8.52
N LEU A 48 13.85 4.71 7.85
CA LEU A 48 14.10 3.45 8.55
C LEU A 48 15.52 3.47 9.15
N PRO A 49 15.74 3.02 10.40
CA PRO A 49 17.05 3.12 11.07
C PRO A 49 18.23 2.53 10.29
N THR A 50 18.01 1.41 9.60
CA THR A 50 19.03 0.71 8.81
C THR A 50 18.89 0.95 7.31
N TYR A 51 17.89 1.74 6.88
CA TYR A 51 17.67 2.01 5.47
C TYR A 51 16.95 3.36 5.21
N PRO A 52 17.68 4.48 5.28
CA PRO A 52 17.08 5.82 5.27
C PRO A 52 16.32 6.18 3.98
N ASP A 53 16.66 5.51 2.87
CA ASP A 53 15.97 5.67 1.58
C ASP A 53 14.51 5.20 1.65
N ILE A 54 14.19 4.25 2.54
CA ILE A 54 12.80 3.92 2.86
C ILE A 54 12.31 4.89 3.92
N ARG A 55 11.35 5.71 3.49
CA ARG A 55 10.63 6.63 4.37
C ARG A 55 9.31 6.00 4.79
N LEU A 56 9.20 5.68 6.07
CA LEU A 56 7.96 5.14 6.66
C LEU A 56 6.99 6.29 6.96
N ALA A 57 5.78 6.20 6.40
CA ALA A 57 4.72 7.13 6.71
C ALA A 57 4.20 6.91 8.14
N LEU A 58 4.18 7.98 8.94
CA LEU A 58 3.54 8.02 10.25
C LEU A 58 2.02 8.23 10.09
N ALA A 59 1.39 7.27 9.42
CA ALA A 59 -0.03 7.24 9.14
C ALA A 59 -0.83 6.97 10.42
N ARG A 60 -1.25 8.03 11.11
CA ARG A 60 -2.14 7.91 12.28
C ARG A 60 -3.52 7.39 11.83
N PRO A 61 -4.15 6.45 12.56
CA PRO A 61 -5.44 5.88 12.18
C PRO A 61 -6.53 6.94 11.91
N LYS A 62 -6.57 8.02 12.70
CA LYS A 62 -7.52 9.13 12.50
C LYS A 62 -7.31 9.83 11.17
N ALA A 63 -6.05 10.09 10.78
CA ALA A 63 -5.74 10.76 9.51
C ALA A 63 -6.08 9.87 8.30
N ILE A 64 -5.84 8.56 8.42
CA ILE A 64 -6.24 7.58 7.41
C ILE A 64 -7.76 7.55 7.23
N ARG A 65 -8.52 7.47 8.33
CA ARG A 65 -9.99 7.54 8.29
C ARG A 65 -10.47 8.80 7.57
N VAL A 66 -9.97 9.97 7.96
CA VAL A 66 -10.37 11.25 7.35
C VAL A 66 -10.06 11.27 5.85
N ALA A 67 -8.89 10.80 5.44
CA ALA A 67 -8.52 10.74 4.03
C ALA A 67 -9.42 9.79 3.22
N ILE A 68 -9.74 8.62 3.77
CA ILE A 68 -10.64 7.65 3.13
C ILE A 68 -12.07 8.21 3.03
N GLU A 69 -12.59 8.80 4.11
CA GLU A 69 -13.94 9.37 4.16
C GLU A 69 -14.07 10.56 3.19
N ALA A 70 -13.04 11.40 3.06
CA ALA A 70 -13.00 12.48 2.08
C ALA A 70 -13.01 11.97 0.63
N ALA A 71 -12.27 10.88 0.35
CA ALA A 71 -12.23 10.27 -0.98
C ALA A 71 -13.56 9.59 -1.38
N ARG A 72 -14.39 9.20 -0.39
CA ARG A 72 -15.66 8.47 -0.57
C ARG A 72 -15.55 7.31 -1.58
N PRO A 73 -14.58 6.38 -1.43
CA PRO A 73 -14.35 5.36 -2.43
C PRO A 73 -15.49 4.32 -2.48
N ASP A 74 -15.78 3.88 -3.70
CA ASP A 74 -16.63 2.73 -3.96
C ASP A 74 -15.82 1.42 -3.83
N ALA A 75 -14.52 1.47 -4.13
CA ALA A 75 -13.58 0.36 -3.98
C ALA A 75 -12.23 0.80 -3.40
N VAL A 76 -11.56 -0.10 -2.68
CA VAL A 76 -10.22 0.12 -2.09
C VAL A 76 -9.23 -0.91 -2.62
N HIS A 77 -8.07 -0.43 -3.07
CA HIS A 77 -6.92 -1.24 -3.46
C HIS A 77 -5.69 -0.83 -2.64
N ILE A 78 -4.99 -1.80 -2.07
CA ILE A 78 -3.78 -1.57 -1.27
C ILE A 78 -2.57 -2.14 -2.02
N ALA A 79 -1.75 -1.25 -2.56
CA ALA A 79 -0.67 -1.62 -3.49
C ALA A 79 0.62 -2.08 -2.79
N THR A 80 0.81 -1.75 -1.51
CA THR A 80 2.03 -2.08 -0.76
C THR A 80 1.75 -2.40 0.69
N GLU A 81 2.62 -3.20 1.30
CA GLU A 81 2.49 -3.76 2.64
C GLU A 81 3.22 -2.91 3.71
N GLY A 82 3.27 -1.59 3.51
CA GLY A 82 3.88 -0.65 4.44
C GLY A 82 2.88 -0.06 5.46
N PRO A 83 3.31 0.96 6.24
CA PRO A 83 2.47 1.58 7.26
C PRO A 83 1.11 2.07 6.78
N ILE A 84 1.02 2.71 5.61
CA ILE A 84 -0.25 3.13 5.02
C ILE A 84 -1.08 1.91 4.67
N GLY A 85 -0.47 0.91 4.02
CA GLY A 85 -1.16 -0.34 3.68
C GLY A 85 -1.78 -1.02 4.89
N TYR A 86 -1.04 -1.16 5.99
CA TYR A 86 -1.55 -1.74 7.24
C TYR A 86 -2.67 -0.90 7.87
N ALA A 87 -2.54 0.43 7.84
CA ALA A 87 -3.54 1.31 8.43
C ALA A 87 -4.86 1.27 7.64
N VAL A 88 -4.78 1.31 6.31
CA VAL A 88 -5.95 1.22 5.42
C VAL A 88 -6.59 -0.16 5.54
N ARG A 89 -5.79 -1.24 5.53
CA ARG A 89 -6.27 -2.61 5.77
C ARG A 89 -7.04 -2.70 7.08
N ARG A 90 -6.49 -2.17 8.17
CA ARG A 90 -7.15 -2.17 9.49
C ARG A 90 -8.47 -1.42 9.46
N TRP A 91 -8.53 -0.28 8.77
CA TRP A 91 -9.77 0.46 8.58
C TRP A 91 -10.81 -0.35 7.80
N CYS A 92 -10.43 -0.94 6.65
CA CYS A 92 -11.32 -1.77 5.84
C CYS A 92 -11.91 -2.93 6.63
N LEU A 93 -11.08 -3.66 7.38
CA LEU A 93 -11.54 -4.76 8.24
C LEU A 93 -12.48 -4.29 9.35
N GLY A 94 -12.19 -3.13 9.97
CA GLY A 94 -13.05 -2.57 11.03
C GLY A 94 -14.41 -2.10 10.52
N GLU A 95 -14.48 -1.64 9.28
CA GLU A 95 -15.72 -1.15 8.63
C GLU A 95 -16.42 -2.25 7.80
N GLY A 96 -15.92 -3.49 7.80
CA GLY A 96 -16.46 -4.59 6.99
C GLY A 96 -16.39 -4.34 5.48
N ARG A 97 -15.47 -3.49 5.02
CA ARG A 97 -15.33 -3.13 3.59
C ARG A 97 -14.36 -4.08 2.89
N PRO A 98 -14.75 -4.66 1.73
CA PRO A 98 -13.83 -5.46 0.93
C PRO A 98 -12.74 -4.56 0.34
N PHE A 99 -11.54 -5.13 0.18
CA PHE A 99 -10.40 -4.48 -0.45
C PHE A 99 -9.58 -5.51 -1.21
N THR A 100 -8.81 -5.04 -2.20
CA THR A 100 -7.84 -5.88 -2.92
C THR A 100 -6.43 -5.45 -2.58
N THR A 101 -5.46 -6.32 -2.83
CA THR A 101 -4.04 -6.02 -2.61
C THR A 101 -3.19 -6.34 -3.84
N SER A 102 -1.98 -5.79 -3.92
CA SER A 102 -0.98 -6.21 -4.90
C SER A 102 0.31 -6.63 -4.20
N TYR A 103 0.96 -7.66 -4.74
CA TYR A 103 2.27 -8.12 -4.30
C TYR A 103 3.28 -7.89 -5.44
N HIS A 104 4.10 -6.85 -5.30
CA HIS A 104 5.05 -6.42 -6.34
C HIS A 104 6.51 -6.71 -5.98
N THR A 105 6.84 -6.69 -4.68
CA THR A 105 8.24 -6.72 -4.24
C THR A 105 8.50 -7.98 -3.43
N ARG A 106 9.58 -8.67 -3.77
CA ARG A 106 10.20 -9.75 -2.99
C ARG A 106 10.86 -9.21 -1.72
N PHE A 107 10.07 -8.52 -0.90
CA PHE A 107 10.49 -7.85 0.33
C PHE A 107 11.04 -8.81 1.39
N PRO A 108 10.49 -10.04 1.56
CA PRO A 108 11.07 -11.05 2.46
C PRO A 108 12.53 -11.34 2.17
N GLU A 109 12.89 -11.49 0.90
CA GLU A 109 14.25 -11.77 0.43
C GLU A 109 15.16 -10.58 0.65
N TYR A 110 14.65 -9.37 0.42
CA TYR A 110 15.38 -8.14 0.68
C TYR A 110 15.72 -7.97 2.16
N ILE A 111 14.77 -8.22 3.06
CA ILE A 111 15.01 -8.22 4.50
C ILE A 111 16.05 -9.27 4.84
N HIS A 112 15.87 -10.51 4.37
CA HIS A 112 16.77 -11.61 4.70
C HIS A 112 18.21 -11.35 4.26
N ALA A 113 18.41 -10.83 3.05
CA ALA A 113 19.74 -10.51 2.53
C ALA A 113 20.50 -9.50 3.41
N ARG A 114 19.77 -8.62 4.10
CA ARG A 114 20.35 -7.52 4.90
C ARG A 114 20.49 -7.82 6.38
N THR A 115 19.48 -8.45 6.97
CA THR A 115 19.40 -8.66 8.43
C THR A 115 19.56 -10.12 8.82
N ARG A 116 19.63 -11.03 7.83
CA ARG A 116 19.57 -12.50 8.02
C ARG A 116 18.28 -12.98 8.68
N PHE A 117 17.26 -12.12 8.78
CA PHE A 117 15.98 -12.49 9.37
C PHE A 117 15.29 -13.59 8.54
N PRO A 118 14.66 -14.61 9.16
CA PRO A 118 14.06 -15.71 8.43
C PRO A 118 12.97 -15.27 7.46
N THR A 119 13.07 -15.68 6.19
CA THR A 119 12.07 -15.38 5.15
C THR A 119 10.72 -15.99 5.48
N SER A 120 10.68 -17.15 6.14
CA SER A 120 9.44 -17.83 6.55
C SER A 120 8.53 -16.95 7.41
N LEU A 121 9.12 -16.15 8.30
CA LEU A 121 8.40 -15.24 9.19
C LEU A 121 7.87 -14.01 8.44
N THR A 122 8.67 -13.41 7.57
CA THR A 122 8.23 -12.27 6.74
C THR A 122 7.17 -12.69 5.73
N TYR A 123 7.29 -13.88 5.13
CA TYR A 123 6.22 -14.46 4.31
C TYR A 123 4.96 -14.78 5.10
N ALA A 124 5.07 -15.28 6.34
CA ALA A 124 3.89 -15.49 7.18
C ALA A 124 3.14 -14.17 7.44
N LEU A 125 3.88 -13.08 7.67
CA LEU A 125 3.33 -11.74 7.83
C LEU A 125 2.62 -11.26 6.55
N LEU A 126 3.26 -11.40 5.39
CA LEU A 126 2.67 -11.01 4.11
C LEU A 126 1.43 -11.85 3.76
N ARG A 127 1.48 -13.17 3.97
CA ARG A 127 0.29 -14.04 3.79
C ARG A 127 -0.87 -13.56 4.65
N ARG A 128 -0.64 -13.21 5.91
CA ARG A 128 -1.68 -12.64 6.80
C ARG A 128 -2.22 -11.29 6.28
N PHE A 129 -1.36 -10.48 5.67
CA PHE A 129 -1.75 -9.22 5.07
C PHE A 129 -2.65 -9.44 3.84
N HIS A 130 -2.19 -10.22 2.86
CA HIS A 130 -2.87 -10.43 1.58
C HIS A 130 -4.14 -11.29 1.71
N ASN A 131 -4.11 -12.37 2.50
CA ASN A 131 -5.25 -13.29 2.66
C ASN A 131 -6.46 -12.67 3.37
N SER A 132 -6.35 -11.44 3.86
CA SER A 132 -7.49 -10.70 4.43
C SER A 132 -8.22 -9.81 3.43
N GLY A 133 -7.67 -9.65 2.22
CA GLY A 133 -8.34 -8.98 1.12
C GLY A 133 -9.22 -9.96 0.33
N ALA A 134 -10.10 -9.41 -0.51
CA ALA A 134 -10.94 -10.17 -1.43
C ALA A 134 -10.17 -10.74 -2.64
N GLY A 135 -8.94 -10.28 -2.85
CA GLY A 135 -8.08 -10.74 -3.93
C GLY A 135 -6.70 -10.10 -3.85
N THR A 136 -5.70 -10.79 -4.42
CA THR A 136 -4.32 -10.31 -4.50
C THR A 136 -3.84 -10.40 -5.93
N MET A 137 -3.39 -9.28 -6.49
CA MET A 137 -2.77 -9.21 -7.81
C MET A 137 -1.26 -9.42 -7.66
N VAL A 138 -0.66 -10.10 -8.65
CA VAL A 138 0.77 -10.37 -8.70
C VAL A 138 1.30 -9.95 -10.07
N SER A 139 2.44 -9.28 -10.09
CA SER A 139 3.17 -8.99 -11.33
C SER A 139 3.87 -10.26 -11.83
N THR A 140 3.51 -10.71 -13.03
CA THR A 140 4.13 -11.82 -13.77
C THR A 140 5.24 -11.35 -14.69
#